data_AF-A0A3D4CPA0-F1
#
_entry.id   AF-A0A3D4CPA0-F1
#
_cell.length_a   1.000
_cell.length_b   1.000
_cell.length_c   1.000
_cell.angle_alpha   90.00
_cell.angle_beta   90.00
_cell.angle_gamma   90.00
#
_symmetry.space_group_name_H-M   'P 1'
#
loop_
_entity.id
_entity.type
_entity.pdbx_description
1 polymer ?
#
loop_
_entity_poly.entity_id
_entity_poly.type
_entity_poly.pdbx_seq_one_letter_code
_entity_poly.pdbx_strand_id
1 'polypeptide(L)'
;MPIKESIIFEEIAIQKVIGRLASGETVFVSPQSHFYSHPDTHEAVYRVLPTIDANSLSFDNNGLTHTAVEVAGMEGRCLCIPVTDSDTFVYAKRKPRTWYTRFVIGREAPKTNLMSLVLKQKGDGYELCTSYWGPRAHPEPSDPHLTPGTPEYEISEKFWMQKALVLPPDEVSMVALGIDPEQIKENLEAGDEYFRSV
;
A
#
# COMPACT_ATOMS: atom_id res chain seq x y z
N MET A 1 -17.42 37.55 33.96
CA MET A 1 -16.92 36.28 33.40
C MET A 1 -16.42 36.58 32.01
N PRO A 2 -15.14 36.34 31.68
CA PRO A 2 -14.61 36.62 30.36
C PRO A 2 -15.02 35.50 29.40
N ILE A 3 -15.46 35.90 28.21
CA ILE A 3 -15.73 35.01 27.08
C ILE A 3 -14.38 34.44 26.64
N LYS A 4 -14.18 33.14 26.81
CA LYS A 4 -13.05 32.42 26.21
C LYS A 4 -13.31 32.38 24.70
N GLU A 5 -12.59 33.22 23.95
CA GLU A 5 -12.45 33.05 22.52
C GLU A 5 -11.77 31.69 22.28
N SER A 6 -12.54 30.73 21.76
CA SER A 6 -12.02 29.48 21.24
C SER A 6 -11.25 29.78 19.97
N ILE A 7 -9.93 29.81 20.07
CA ILE A 7 -9.04 29.80 18.91
C ILE A 7 -9.21 28.42 18.26
N ILE A 8 -9.97 28.37 17.17
CA ILE A 8 -10.03 27.21 16.29
C ILE A 8 -8.70 27.20 15.53
N PHE A 9 -7.76 26.39 15.99
CA PHE A 9 -6.63 25.99 15.16
C PHE A 9 -7.19 25.01 14.12
N GLU A 10 -7.60 25.52 12.96
CA GLU A 10 -7.66 24.70 11.76
C GLU A 10 -6.20 24.30 11.44
N GLU A 11 -5.83 23.07 11.79
CA GLU A 11 -4.66 22.42 11.23
C GLU A 11 -4.85 22.36 9.72
N ILE A 12 -4.30 23.35 9.02
CA ILE A 12 -4.17 23.29 7.57
C ILE A 12 -3.26 22.10 7.31
N ALA A 13 -3.84 20.99 6.85
CA ALA A 13 -3.09 19.82 6.40
C ALA A 13 -2.20 20.27 5.23
N ILE A 14 -0.93 20.57 5.51
CA ILE A 14 0.01 21.06 4.50
C ILE A 14 0.25 19.93 3.52
N GLN A 15 -0.35 20.04 2.34
CA GLN A 15 -0.05 19.18 1.21
C GLN A 15 1.38 19.49 0.74
N LYS A 16 2.21 18.46 0.60
CA LYS A 16 3.57 18.59 0.08
C LYS A 16 3.60 18.18 -1.38
N VAL A 17 3.94 19.11 -2.27
CA VAL A 17 4.22 18.77 -3.68
C VAL A 17 5.50 17.93 -3.74
N ILE A 18 5.43 16.79 -4.42
CA ILE A 18 6.55 15.86 -4.60
C ILE A 18 7.01 15.78 -6.05
N GLY A 19 6.25 16.31 -7.01
CA GLY A 19 6.68 16.35 -8.39
C GLY A 19 5.57 16.71 -9.36
N ARG A 20 5.80 16.39 -10.63
CA ARG A 20 4.84 16.56 -11.71
C ARG A 20 4.85 15.32 -12.61
N LEU A 21 3.69 15.04 -13.19
CA LEU A 21 3.59 14.10 -14.31
C LEU A 21 4.28 14.66 -15.56
N ALA A 22 4.54 13.82 -16.55
CA ALA A 22 5.11 14.22 -17.84
C ALA A 22 4.25 15.28 -18.56
N SER A 23 2.93 15.20 -18.37
CA SER A 23 1.92 16.12 -18.89
C SER A 23 1.79 17.42 -18.07
N GLY A 24 2.50 17.54 -16.94
CA GLY A 24 2.66 18.79 -16.18
C GLY A 24 1.82 18.91 -14.91
N GLU A 25 0.84 18.03 -14.69
CA GLU A 25 -0.02 18.02 -13.51
C GLU A 25 0.79 17.78 -12.24
N THR A 26 0.40 18.48 -11.17
CA THR A 26 1.07 18.40 -9.88
C THR A 26 0.77 17.07 -9.19
N VAL A 27 1.80 16.44 -8.63
CA VAL A 27 1.64 15.31 -7.72
C VAL A 27 2.06 15.72 -6.31
N PHE A 28 1.19 15.47 -5.33
CA PHE A 28 1.41 15.84 -3.93
C PHE A 28 1.09 14.68 -2.98
N VAL A 29 1.52 14.82 -1.73
CA VAL A 29 1.18 13.92 -0.63
C VAL A 29 0.54 14.72 0.50
N SER A 30 -0.50 14.15 1.12
CA SER A 30 -1.07 14.66 2.37
C SER A 30 -0.32 14.06 3.58
N PRO A 31 -0.43 14.65 4.78
CA PRO A 31 0.13 14.06 6.00
C PRO A 31 -0.38 12.64 6.30
N GLN A 32 -1.57 12.29 5.80
CA GLN A 32 -2.18 10.97 5.97
C GLN A 32 -1.82 9.99 4.84
N SER A 33 -1.03 10.40 3.84
CA SER A 33 -0.63 9.53 2.74
C SER A 33 0.25 8.38 3.24
N HIS A 34 0.00 7.18 2.71
CA HIS A 34 0.82 5.99 2.99
C HIS A 34 2.22 6.07 2.35
N PHE A 35 2.49 7.12 1.55
CA PHE A 35 3.83 7.47 1.08
C PHE A 35 4.88 7.47 2.20
N TYR A 36 4.55 7.99 3.39
CA TYR A 36 5.50 8.05 4.50
C TYR A 36 5.81 6.69 5.14
N SER A 37 5.01 5.67 4.87
CA SER A 37 5.25 4.30 5.30
C SER A 37 6.21 3.53 4.38
N HIS A 38 6.59 4.11 3.24
CA HIS A 38 7.46 3.49 2.23
C HIS A 38 8.65 4.40 1.86
N PRO A 39 9.55 4.74 2.80
CA PRO A 39 10.71 5.57 2.51
C PRO A 39 11.64 4.97 1.44
N ASP A 40 11.60 3.65 1.28
CA ASP A 40 12.37 2.89 0.28
C ASP A 40 11.93 3.18 -1.17
N THR A 41 10.76 3.79 -1.38
CA THR A 41 10.27 4.12 -2.73
C THR A 41 10.47 5.58 -3.11
N HIS A 42 10.83 6.46 -2.17
CA HIS A 42 10.77 7.91 -2.37
C HIS A 42 11.63 8.38 -3.55
N GLU A 43 12.87 7.92 -3.63
CA GLU A 43 13.76 8.25 -4.75
C GLU A 43 13.20 7.76 -6.09
N ALA A 44 12.69 6.53 -6.13
CA ALA A 44 12.09 5.96 -7.34
C ALA A 44 10.86 6.74 -7.78
N VAL A 45 10.01 7.16 -6.83
CA VAL A 45 8.85 8.02 -7.11
C VAL A 45 9.30 9.30 -7.81
N TYR A 46 10.29 10.02 -7.27
CA TYR A 46 10.79 11.25 -7.90
C TYR A 46 11.30 11.03 -9.34
N ARG A 47 11.84 9.83 -9.64
CA ARG A 47 12.34 9.48 -10.98
C ARG A 47 11.22 9.14 -11.97
N VAL A 48 10.15 8.46 -11.54
CA VAL A 48 9.09 8.00 -12.46
C VAL A 48 7.96 8.99 -12.69
N LEU A 49 7.70 9.90 -11.74
CA LEU A 49 6.65 10.91 -11.96
C LEU A 49 6.79 11.65 -13.31
N PRO A 50 7.96 12.18 -13.69
CA PRO A 50 8.11 12.86 -14.98
C PRO A 50 8.05 11.94 -16.21
N THR A 51 7.88 10.63 -16.05
CA THR A 51 7.73 9.67 -17.15
C THR A 51 6.30 9.20 -17.35
N ILE A 52 5.37 9.55 -16.45
CA ILE A 52 3.96 9.16 -16.51
C ILE A 52 3.16 10.26 -17.20
N ASP A 53 2.47 9.94 -18.29
CA ASP A 53 1.53 10.86 -18.96
C ASP A 53 0.12 10.68 -18.39
N ALA A 54 -0.55 11.77 -17.99
CA ALA A 54 -1.90 11.71 -17.43
C ALA A 54 -2.91 11.05 -18.39
N ASN A 55 -2.75 11.19 -19.71
CA ASN A 55 -3.64 10.58 -20.70
C ASN A 55 -3.48 9.06 -20.79
N SER A 56 -2.39 8.50 -20.25
CA SER A 56 -2.20 7.05 -20.16
C SER A 56 -2.86 6.42 -18.93
N LEU A 57 -3.34 7.23 -17.98
CA LEU A 57 -3.93 6.76 -16.74
C LEU A 57 -5.42 6.47 -16.93
N SER A 58 -5.86 5.35 -16.37
CA SER A 58 -7.28 4.99 -16.26
C SER A 58 -7.71 5.06 -14.80
N PHE A 59 -8.79 5.80 -14.53
CA PHE A 59 -9.31 6.02 -13.19
C PHE A 59 -10.59 5.22 -12.95
N ASP A 60 -10.76 4.71 -11.74
CA ASP A 60 -12.00 4.12 -11.29
C ASP A 60 -13.02 5.20 -10.88
N ASN A 61 -14.21 4.76 -10.46
CA ASN A 61 -15.29 5.66 -10.04
C ASN A 61 -14.96 6.50 -8.79
N ASN A 62 -13.90 6.15 -8.05
CA ASN A 62 -13.41 6.89 -6.90
C ASN A 62 -12.26 7.86 -7.26
N GLY A 63 -11.94 7.97 -8.56
CA GLY A 63 -10.84 8.77 -9.06
C GLY A 63 -9.46 8.19 -8.73
N LEU A 64 -9.37 6.88 -8.44
CA LEU A 64 -8.11 6.20 -8.19
C LEU A 64 -7.59 5.54 -9.47
N THR A 65 -6.28 5.63 -9.70
CA THR A 65 -5.59 4.84 -10.71
C THR A 65 -4.49 4.02 -10.07
N HIS A 66 -4.30 2.81 -10.60
CA HIS A 66 -3.18 1.94 -10.27
C HIS A 66 -2.32 1.80 -11.51
N THR A 67 -1.12 2.35 -11.48
CA THR A 67 -0.17 2.27 -12.59
C THR A 67 1.10 1.57 -12.13
N ALA A 68 1.73 0.82 -13.03
CA ALA A 68 3.01 0.17 -12.77
C ALA A 68 4.02 0.63 -13.82
N VAL A 69 5.20 1.05 -13.37
CA VAL A 69 6.24 1.67 -14.20
C VAL A 69 7.58 1.02 -13.88
N GLU A 70 8.36 0.69 -14.90
CA GLU A 70 9.74 0.25 -14.70
C GLU A 70 10.64 1.44 -14.36
N VAL A 71 11.45 1.29 -13.31
CA VAL A 71 12.38 2.31 -12.84
C VAL A 71 13.76 2.00 -13.40
N ALA A 72 14.16 2.74 -14.43
CA ALA A 72 15.46 2.54 -15.07
C ALA A 72 16.63 2.73 -14.09
N GLY A 73 17.51 1.72 -14.02
CA GLY A 73 18.73 1.77 -13.19
C GLY A 73 18.48 1.75 -11.68
N MET A 74 17.30 1.34 -11.22
CA MET A 74 16.98 1.21 -9.80
C MET A 74 16.19 -0.08 -9.55
N GLU A 75 16.51 -0.75 -8.45
CA GLU A 75 15.81 -1.96 -8.01
C GLU A 75 15.37 -1.80 -6.56
N GLY A 76 14.20 -2.32 -6.24
CA GLY A 76 13.75 -2.54 -4.87
C GLY A 76 13.34 -3.99 -4.65
N ARG A 77 12.66 -4.25 -3.53
CA ARG A 77 12.27 -5.60 -3.10
C ARG A 77 10.76 -5.78 -3.20
N CYS A 78 10.33 -6.76 -4.00
CA CYS A 78 8.92 -7.10 -4.15
C CYS A 78 8.46 -7.94 -2.96
N LEU A 79 7.82 -7.32 -1.97
CA LEU A 79 7.36 -8.02 -0.77
C LEU A 79 6.20 -8.99 -1.06
N CYS A 80 5.36 -8.73 -2.07
CA CYS A 80 4.25 -9.60 -2.43
C CYS A 80 4.69 -10.67 -3.43
N ILE A 81 4.82 -11.92 -2.99
CA ILE A 81 5.40 -13.01 -3.79
C ILE A 81 4.38 -14.13 -4.05
N PRO A 82 4.54 -14.90 -5.15
CA PRO A 82 3.86 -16.18 -5.30
C PRO A 82 4.19 -17.11 -4.14
N VAL A 83 3.18 -17.88 -3.70
CA VAL A 83 3.34 -18.90 -2.66
C VAL A 83 2.85 -20.26 -3.16
N THR A 84 3.21 -21.29 -2.40
CA THR A 84 3.00 -22.71 -2.68
C THR A 84 2.52 -23.42 -1.43
N ASP A 85 2.04 -24.65 -1.56
CA ASP A 85 1.56 -25.44 -0.43
C ASP A 85 2.66 -25.82 0.57
N SER A 86 3.94 -25.69 0.19
CA SER A 86 5.08 -25.91 1.08
C SER A 86 5.47 -24.70 1.93
N ASP A 87 4.88 -23.53 1.66
CA ASP A 87 5.20 -22.32 2.38
C ASP A 87 4.56 -22.31 3.79
N THR A 88 5.27 -21.73 4.75
CA THR A 88 4.77 -21.53 6.10
C THR A 88 4.27 -20.11 6.26
N PHE A 89 3.09 -19.96 6.84
CA PHE A 89 2.43 -18.66 6.98
C PHE A 89 2.30 -18.24 8.43
N VAL A 90 2.33 -16.92 8.65
CA VAL A 90 1.90 -16.29 9.90
C VAL A 90 1.03 -15.09 9.58
N TYR A 91 0.33 -14.57 10.58
CA TYR A 91 -0.62 -13.49 10.42
C TYR A 91 -0.29 -12.36 11.37
N ALA A 92 -0.27 -11.13 10.86
CA ALA A 92 -0.01 -9.96 11.68
C ALA A 92 -0.76 -8.74 11.14
N LYS A 93 -1.06 -7.78 12.02
CA LYS A 93 -1.62 -6.49 11.62
C LYS A 93 -0.48 -5.54 11.30
N ARG A 94 -0.65 -4.72 10.27
CA ARG A 94 0.30 -3.65 9.91
C ARG A 94 -0.32 -2.30 10.22
N LYS A 95 0.26 -1.54 11.14
CA LYS A 95 -0.25 -0.20 11.46
C LYS A 95 -0.33 0.67 10.18
N PRO A 96 -1.42 1.42 9.97
CA PRO A 96 -2.60 1.59 10.85
C PRO A 96 -3.76 0.61 10.59
N ARG A 97 -3.58 -0.42 9.76
CA ARG A 97 -4.63 -1.40 9.43
C ARG A 97 -5.09 -2.14 10.68
N THR A 98 -6.41 -2.32 10.80
CA THR A 98 -7.06 -3.00 11.94
C THR A 98 -7.31 -4.48 11.68
N TRP A 99 -7.05 -4.95 10.46
CA TRP A 99 -7.23 -6.33 10.00
C TRP A 99 -5.88 -7.05 9.81
N TYR A 100 -5.93 -8.39 9.68
CA TYR A 100 -4.75 -9.23 9.53
C TYR A 100 -4.25 -9.29 8.08
N THR A 101 -2.94 -9.25 7.91
CA THR A 101 -2.23 -9.60 6.68
C THR A 101 -1.66 -11.01 6.81
N ARG A 102 -1.75 -11.81 5.73
CA ARG A 102 -1.06 -13.10 5.62
C ARG A 102 0.37 -12.88 5.15
N PHE A 103 1.32 -13.36 5.96
CA PHE A 103 2.73 -13.33 5.62
C PHE A 103 3.28 -14.73 5.41
N VAL A 104 4.27 -14.85 4.55
CA VAL A 104 5.10 -16.05 4.39
C VAL A 104 6.43 -15.85 5.10
N ILE A 105 6.88 -16.85 5.85
CA ILE A 105 8.16 -16.85 6.57
C ILE A 105 9.19 -17.72 5.84
N GLY A 106 10.47 -17.44 6.07
CA GLY A 106 11.57 -18.23 5.47
C GLY A 106 11.76 -18.02 3.96
N ARG A 107 11.12 -16.99 3.38
CA ARG A 107 11.26 -16.60 1.97
C ARG A 107 11.99 -15.26 1.85
N GLU A 108 12.67 -15.05 0.74
CA GLU A 108 13.28 -13.76 0.41
C GLU A 108 12.43 -13.01 -0.62
N ALA A 109 12.26 -11.70 -0.41
CA ALA A 109 11.64 -10.82 -1.39
C ALA A 109 12.57 -10.67 -2.62
N PRO A 110 12.12 -11.05 -3.83
CA PRO A 110 12.94 -10.92 -5.03
C PRO A 110 13.15 -9.44 -5.37
N LYS A 111 14.27 -9.17 -6.03
CA LYS A 111 14.52 -7.84 -6.61
C LYS A 111 13.58 -7.59 -7.78
N THR A 112 13.21 -6.33 -7.96
CA THR A 112 12.44 -5.88 -9.12
C THR A 112 12.74 -4.41 -9.43
N ASN A 113 12.69 -4.04 -10.70
CA ASN A 113 12.69 -2.66 -11.16
C ASN A 113 11.26 -2.15 -11.41
N LEU A 114 10.23 -2.98 -11.26
CA LEU A 114 8.84 -2.57 -11.43
C LEU A 114 8.35 -1.88 -10.15
N MET A 115 7.76 -0.70 -10.28
CA MET A 115 7.13 0.02 -9.17
C MET A 115 5.68 0.30 -9.49
N SER A 116 4.80 -0.06 -8.55
CA SER A 116 3.39 0.30 -8.59
C SER A 116 3.15 1.62 -7.85
N LEU A 117 2.33 2.49 -8.43
CA LEU A 117 1.87 3.75 -7.85
C LEU A 117 0.34 3.77 -7.81
N VAL A 118 -0.21 4.31 -6.73
CA VAL A 118 -1.64 4.58 -6.60
C VAL A 118 -1.83 6.08 -6.49
N LEU A 119 -2.44 6.68 -7.52
CA LEU A 119 -2.72 8.11 -7.60
C LEU A 119 -4.22 8.34 -7.48
N LYS A 120 -4.62 9.40 -6.77
CA LYS A 120 -6.01 9.85 -6.65
C LYS A 120 -6.18 11.24 -7.28
N GLN A 121 -7.14 11.39 -8.18
CA GLN A 121 -7.53 12.70 -8.71
C GLN A 121 -8.00 13.63 -7.59
N LYS A 122 -7.46 14.85 -7.56
CA LYS A 122 -7.80 15.84 -6.54
C LYS A 122 -7.55 17.26 -7.07
N GLY A 123 -8.63 17.93 -7.47
CA GLY A 123 -8.56 19.24 -8.14
C GLY A 123 -7.80 19.11 -9.47
N ASP A 124 -6.87 20.03 -9.71
CA ASP A 124 -6.06 20.09 -10.94
C ASP A 124 -4.80 19.20 -10.89
N GLY A 125 -4.76 18.22 -9.99
CA GLY A 125 -3.60 17.36 -9.80
C GLY A 125 -3.94 16.02 -9.15
N TYR A 126 -2.90 15.37 -8.64
CA TYR A 126 -2.97 14.02 -8.11
C TYR A 126 -2.36 13.91 -6.71
N GLU A 127 -3.07 13.25 -5.80
CA GLU A 127 -2.52 12.79 -4.54
C GLU A 127 -1.87 11.42 -4.73
N LEU A 128 -0.59 11.27 -4.38
CA LEU A 128 0.04 9.95 -4.28
C LEU A 128 -0.43 9.29 -2.99
N CYS A 129 -1.27 8.27 -3.11
CA CYS A 129 -1.80 7.52 -1.98
C CYS A 129 -0.80 6.51 -1.43
N THR A 130 -0.17 5.74 -2.31
CA THR A 130 0.89 4.78 -1.97
C THR A 130 1.75 4.45 -3.19
N SER A 131 2.92 3.89 -2.93
CA SER A 131 3.82 3.31 -3.93
C SER A 131 4.55 2.12 -3.31
N TYR A 132 4.84 1.09 -4.11
CA TYR A 132 5.61 -0.07 -3.66
C TYR A 132 6.29 -0.78 -4.83
N TRP A 133 7.36 -1.50 -4.53
CA TRP A 133 8.08 -2.33 -5.51
C TRP A 133 7.27 -3.60 -5.82
N GLY A 134 7.12 -3.88 -7.11
CA GLY A 134 6.40 -5.03 -7.63
C GLY A 134 5.14 -4.68 -8.43
N PRO A 135 4.45 -5.70 -8.96
CA PRO A 135 3.20 -5.53 -9.68
C PRO A 135 2.05 -5.12 -8.75
N ARG A 136 0.96 -4.60 -9.34
CA ARG A 136 -0.25 -4.23 -8.60
C ARG A 136 -0.72 -5.38 -7.72
N ALA A 137 -0.88 -5.10 -6.43
CA ALA A 137 -1.58 -5.97 -5.49
C ALA A 137 -3.07 -5.59 -5.40
N HIS A 138 -3.92 -6.61 -5.22
CA HIS A 138 -5.32 -6.41 -4.87
C HIS A 138 -5.46 -6.08 -3.37
N PRO A 139 -6.53 -5.39 -2.94
CA PRO A 139 -6.81 -5.23 -1.50
C PRO A 139 -6.89 -6.60 -0.83
N GLU A 140 -6.54 -6.68 0.46
CA GLU A 140 -6.61 -7.93 1.22
C GLU A 140 -8.07 -8.31 1.45
N PRO A 141 -8.45 -9.60 1.49
CA PRO A 141 -9.85 -10.00 1.68
C PRO A 141 -10.45 -9.48 3.00
N SER A 142 -9.59 -9.26 3.99
CA SER A 142 -9.92 -8.67 5.29
C SER A 142 -10.06 -7.13 5.26
N ASP A 143 -9.87 -6.48 4.12
CA ASP A 143 -10.06 -5.02 4.01
C ASP A 143 -11.55 -4.71 4.21
N PRO A 144 -11.95 -3.86 5.18
CA PRO A 144 -13.34 -3.57 5.49
C PRO A 144 -14.11 -2.88 4.35
N HIS A 145 -13.41 -2.40 3.32
CA HIS A 145 -14.04 -1.87 2.11
C HIS A 145 -14.39 -2.95 1.07
N LEU A 146 -13.95 -4.20 1.26
CA LEU A 146 -14.35 -5.32 0.44
C LEU A 146 -15.57 -6.02 1.05
N THR A 147 -16.61 -6.17 0.25
CA THR A 147 -17.83 -6.88 0.65
C THR A 147 -17.74 -8.34 0.20
N PRO A 148 -17.82 -9.33 1.10
CA PRO A 148 -17.84 -10.74 0.73
C PRO A 148 -18.93 -11.08 -0.31
N GLY A 149 -18.56 -11.88 -1.30
CA GLY A 149 -19.45 -12.31 -2.38
C GLY A 149 -19.62 -11.33 -3.54
N THR A 150 -18.93 -10.18 -3.53
CA THR A 150 -18.84 -9.34 -4.74
C THR A 150 -17.73 -9.82 -5.68
N PRO A 151 -17.80 -9.49 -6.98
CA PRO A 151 -16.72 -9.83 -7.92
C PRO A 151 -15.33 -9.33 -7.48
N GLU A 152 -15.26 -8.15 -6.86
CA GLU A 152 -14.01 -7.57 -6.35
C GLU A 152 -13.42 -8.40 -5.22
N TYR A 153 -14.26 -8.87 -4.31
CA TYR A 153 -13.86 -9.76 -3.22
C TYR A 153 -13.35 -11.10 -3.78
N GLU A 154 -14.05 -11.72 -4.73
CA GLU A 154 -13.59 -12.98 -5.33
C GLU A 154 -12.23 -12.85 -6.05
N ILE A 155 -11.99 -11.71 -6.70
CA ILE A 155 -10.69 -11.42 -7.33
C ILE A 155 -9.61 -11.26 -6.26
N SER A 156 -9.90 -10.53 -5.18
CA SER A 156 -9.00 -10.38 -4.05
C SER A 156 -8.65 -11.74 -3.43
N GLU A 157 -9.65 -12.56 -3.13
CA GLU A 157 -9.47 -13.89 -2.54
C GLU A 157 -8.60 -14.78 -3.43
N LYS A 158 -8.90 -14.89 -4.72
CA LYS A 158 -8.09 -15.67 -5.68
C LYS A 158 -6.65 -15.18 -5.75
N PHE A 159 -6.43 -13.86 -5.77
CA PHE A 159 -5.10 -13.28 -5.77
C PHE A 159 -4.35 -13.65 -4.49
N TRP A 160 -4.95 -13.43 -3.33
CA TRP A 160 -4.32 -13.67 -2.03
C TRP A 160 -4.24 -15.14 -1.64
N MET A 161 -4.97 -16.06 -2.29
CA MET A 161 -4.71 -17.49 -2.16
C MET A 161 -3.33 -17.87 -2.72
N GLN A 162 -2.92 -17.23 -3.82
CA GLN A 162 -1.68 -17.53 -4.55
C GLN A 162 -0.52 -16.61 -4.19
N LYS A 163 -0.74 -15.63 -3.31
CA LYS A 163 0.22 -14.60 -2.94
C LYS A 163 0.29 -14.40 -1.43
N ALA A 164 1.43 -13.96 -0.92
CA ALA A 164 1.56 -13.46 0.45
C ALA A 164 2.65 -12.39 0.51
N LEU A 165 2.64 -11.59 1.59
CA LEU A 165 3.75 -10.70 1.87
C LEU A 165 4.89 -11.47 2.55
N VAL A 166 6.14 -11.22 2.17
CA VAL A 166 7.29 -11.75 2.91
C VAL A 166 7.38 -11.09 4.27
N LEU A 167 7.44 -11.87 5.36
CA LEU A 167 7.79 -11.35 6.68
C LEU A 167 9.31 -11.19 6.75
N PRO A 168 9.83 -10.00 7.10
CA PRO A 168 11.25 -9.84 7.38
C PRO A 168 11.70 -10.73 8.55
N PRO A 169 12.94 -11.24 8.55
CA PRO A 169 13.40 -12.12 9.62
C PRO A 169 13.80 -11.37 10.90
N ASP A 170 13.98 -10.06 10.84
CA ASP A 170 14.43 -9.22 11.96
C ASP A 170 13.34 -8.25 12.44
N GLU A 171 13.30 -8.04 13.76
CA GLU A 171 12.29 -7.20 14.41
C GLU A 171 12.31 -5.74 13.93
N VAL A 172 13.50 -5.19 13.62
CA VAL A 172 13.63 -3.80 13.15
C VAL A 172 12.88 -3.62 11.83
N SER A 173 13.04 -4.55 10.90
CA SER A 173 12.33 -4.54 9.62
C SER A 173 10.84 -4.85 9.78
N MET A 174 10.44 -5.72 10.72
CA MET A 174 9.02 -5.93 11.05
C MET A 174 8.37 -4.63 11.55
N VAL A 175 9.01 -3.95 12.51
CA VAL A 175 8.52 -2.69 13.07
C VAL A 175 8.46 -1.60 11.98
N ALA A 176 9.42 -1.56 11.06
CA ALA A 176 9.40 -0.64 9.92
C ALA A 176 8.21 -0.89 8.99
N LEU A 177 7.75 -2.15 8.86
CA LEU A 177 6.50 -2.51 8.15
C LEU A 177 5.23 -2.29 8.98
N GLY A 178 5.36 -1.73 10.19
CA GLY A 178 4.25 -1.49 11.11
C GLY A 178 3.76 -2.76 11.81
N ILE A 179 4.56 -3.82 11.84
CA ILE A 179 4.25 -5.10 12.49
C ILE A 179 4.81 -5.08 13.91
N ASP A 180 3.98 -5.49 14.87
CA ASP A 180 4.40 -5.77 16.25
C ASP A 180 4.73 -7.26 16.37
N PRO A 181 6.01 -7.66 16.58
CA PRO A 181 6.41 -9.06 16.65
C PRO A 181 5.64 -9.85 17.72
N GLU A 182 5.25 -9.22 18.82
CA GLU A 182 4.50 -9.87 19.92
C GLU A 182 3.05 -10.19 19.54
N GLN A 183 2.54 -9.58 18.45
CA GLN A 183 1.16 -9.77 17.98
C GLN A 183 1.05 -10.74 16.80
N ILE A 184 2.16 -11.33 16.36
CA ILE A 184 2.17 -12.33 15.29
C ILE A 184 1.41 -13.58 15.75
N LYS A 185 0.56 -14.10 14.87
CA LYS A 185 -0.20 -15.32 15.07
C LYS A 185 0.28 -16.41 14.10
N GLU A 186 0.60 -17.58 14.63
CA GLU A 186 0.99 -18.75 13.81
C GLU A 186 -0.19 -19.30 12.99
N ASN A 187 -1.41 -19.12 13.50
CA ASN A 187 -2.64 -19.42 12.81
C ASN A 187 -3.74 -18.47 13.27
N LEU A 188 -4.78 -18.33 12.44
CA LEU A 188 -6.09 -17.87 12.88
C LEU A 188 -6.96 -19.13 12.97
N GLU A 189 -7.62 -19.37 14.10
CA GLU A 189 -8.40 -20.59 14.36
C GLU A 189 -9.51 -20.83 13.31
N ALA A 190 -9.79 -19.83 12.48
CA ALA A 190 -10.52 -19.98 11.24
C ALA A 190 -9.74 -19.33 10.07
N GLY A 191 -9.48 -20.09 9.00
CA GLY A 191 -9.16 -19.50 7.71
C GLY A 191 -10.26 -18.52 7.25
N ASP A 192 -11.51 -18.78 7.67
CA ASP A 192 -12.62 -17.85 7.53
C ASP A 192 -12.41 -16.52 8.30
N GLU A 193 -11.68 -16.46 9.40
CA GLU A 193 -11.37 -15.16 10.05
C GLU A 193 -10.41 -14.33 9.21
N TYR A 194 -9.43 -14.93 8.52
CA TYR A 194 -8.60 -14.18 7.57
C TYR A 194 -9.45 -13.62 6.42
N PHE A 195 -10.30 -14.44 5.82
CA PHE A 195 -11.12 -14.03 4.68
C PHE A 195 -12.37 -13.20 5.08
N ARG A 196 -12.79 -13.23 6.35
CA ARG A 196 -14.01 -12.58 6.85
C ARG A 196 -13.81 -11.62 8.04
N SER A 197 -12.58 -11.24 8.43
CA SER A 197 -12.41 -10.27 9.52
C SER A 197 -12.82 -8.87 9.06
N VAL A 198 -14.11 -8.58 9.23
CA VAL A 198 -14.72 -7.26 9.34
C VAL A 198 -14.50 -6.66 10.73
#